data_AF-A0A349M3C3-F1
#
_entry.id   AF-A0A349M3C3-F1
#
_cell.length_a   1.000
_cell.length_b   1.000
_cell.length_c   1.000
_cell.angle_alpha   90.00
_cell.angle_beta   90.00
_cell.angle_gamma   90.00
#
_symmetry.space_group_name_H-M   'P 1'
#
loop_
_entity.id
_entity.type
_entity.pdbx_description
1 polymer ?
#
loop_
_entity_poly.entity_id
_entity_poly.type
_entity_poly.pdbx_seq_one_letter_code
_entity_poly.pdbx_strand_id
1 'polypeptide(L)' 'MTLSSQLYCNNCGAANQDQAERCFVCEAPLHAPSREPLLKERYRILVPVGQGGFGAVYKVEDTQSGNRLLAMKE' A
#
# COMPACT_ATOMS: atom_id res chain seq x y z
N MET A 1 -23.13 14.90 -7.74
CA MET A 1 -22.00 15.58 -7.09
C MET A 1 -20.79 14.68 -7.28
N THR A 2 -19.93 14.97 -8.27
CA THR A 2 -18.71 14.18 -8.52
C THR A 2 -17.67 14.59 -7.48
N LEU A 3 -17.34 13.71 -6.53
CA LEU A 3 -16.14 13.88 -5.71
C LEU A 3 -14.92 13.72 -6.63
N SER A 4 -14.36 14.81 -7.10
CA SER A 4 -13.04 14.78 -7.73
C SER A 4 -12.01 14.56 -6.61
N SER A 5 -11.54 13.33 -6.43
CA SER A 5 -10.32 13.07 -5.67
C SER A 5 -9.16 13.78 -6.38
N GLN A 6 -8.44 14.63 -5.65
CA GLN A 6 -7.25 15.32 -6.15
C GLN A 6 -6.04 14.67 -5.51
N LEU A 7 -5.08 14.27 -6.35
CA LEU A 7 -3.84 13.65 -5.92
C LEU A 7 -2.77 14.74 -5.75
N TYR A 8 -2.18 14.85 -4.57
CA TYR A 8 -1.15 15.87 -4.31
C TYR A 8 0.25 15.30 -4.55
N CYS A 9 1.10 16.07 -5.22
CA CYS A 9 2.47 15.68 -5.50
C CYS A 9 3.33 15.73 -4.22
N ASN A 10 3.98 14.62 -3.86
CA ASN A 10 4.88 14.56 -2.70
C ASN A 10 6.20 15.35 -2.90
N ASN A 11 6.54 15.74 -4.13
CA ASN A 11 7.78 16.47 -4.42
C ASN A 11 7.59 18.00 -4.41
N CYS A 12 6.49 18.51 -5.00
CA CYS A 12 6.26 19.96 -5.14
C CYS A 12 4.92 20.46 -4.57
N GLY A 13 4.05 19.58 -4.08
CA GLY A 13 2.75 19.95 -3.49
C GLY A 13 1.64 20.29 -4.48
N ALA A 14 1.89 20.22 -5.80
CA ALA A 14 0.86 20.51 -6.80
C ALA A 14 -0.33 19.54 -6.72
N ALA A 15 -1.55 20.07 -6.90
CA ALA A 15 -2.77 19.27 -7.01
C ALA A 15 -2.91 18.71 -8.43
N ASN A 16 -2.99 17.40 -8.57
CA ASN A 16 -3.09 16.69 -9.82
C ASN A 16 -4.42 15.94 -9.90
N GLN A 17 -4.82 15.57 -11.11
CA GLN A 17 -5.96 14.67 -11.32
C GLN A 17 -5.64 13.28 -10.77
N ASP A 18 -6.64 12.58 -10.25
CA ASP A 18 -6.52 11.24 -9.67
C ASP A 18 -5.85 10.22 -10.62
N GLN A 19 -6.02 10.41 -11.94
CA GLN A 19 -5.50 9.53 -12.98
C GLN A 19 -4.16 10.02 -13.57
N ALA A 20 -3.54 11.07 -13.00
CA ALA A 20 -2.26 11.56 -13.49
C ALA A 20 -1.11 10.64 -13.03
N GLU A 21 -0.28 10.19 -13.98
CA GLU A 21 0.91 9.40 -13.67
C GLU A 21 2.09 10.27 -13.21
N ARG A 22 2.21 11.48 -13.76
CA ARG A 22 3.28 12.45 -13.49
C ARG A 22 2.71 13.80 -13.09
N CYS A 23 3.44 14.51 -12.24
CA CYS A 23 3.09 15.84 -11.81
C CYS A 23 3.16 16.82 -12.98
N PHE A 24 2.10 17.60 -13.21
CA PHE A 24 2.09 18.59 -14.29
C PHE A 24 3.08 19.77 -14.05
N VAL A 25 3.54 19.96 -12.80
CA VAL A 25 4.45 21.05 -12.41
C VAL A 25 5.91 20.60 -12.44
N CYS A 26 6.23 19.53 -11.72
CA CYS A 26 7.61 19.11 -11.49
C CYS A 26 7.96 17.77 -12.14
N GLU A 27 7.02 17.18 -12.90
CA GLU A 27 7.26 15.99 -13.70
C GLU A 27 7.62 14.71 -12.93
N ALA A 28 7.57 14.76 -11.59
CA ALA A 28 7.79 13.61 -10.72
C ALA A 28 6.64 12.59 -10.83
N PRO A 29 6.92 11.29 -10.67
CA PRO A 29 5.88 10.26 -10.63
C PRO A 29 4.95 10.48 -9.42
N LEU A 30 3.64 10.48 -9.65
CA LEU A 30 2.62 10.68 -8.62
C LEU A 30 2.18 9.38 -7.97
N HIS A 31 2.17 8.30 -8.77
CA HIS A 31 1.95 6.94 -8.29
C HIS A 31 3.29 6.24 -8.15
N ALA A 32 3.76 6.09 -6.92
CA ALA A 32 4.63 4.95 -6.65
C ALA A 32 3.73 3.71 -6.80
N PRO A 33 4.12 2.66 -7.56
CA PRO A 33 3.40 1.40 -7.49
C PRO A 33 3.30 1.05 -6.02
N SER A 34 2.09 0.83 -5.53
CA SER A 34 1.84 0.38 -4.17
C SER A 34 2.59 -0.94 -4.01
N ARG A 35 3.84 -0.85 -3.58
CA ARG A 35 4.58 -1.97 -3.05
C ARG A 35 3.86 -2.29 -1.76
N GLU A 36 2.81 -3.10 -1.88
CA GLU A 36 2.22 -3.76 -0.72
C GLU A 36 3.40 -4.28 0.09
N PRO A 37 3.52 -3.88 1.37
CA PRO A 37 4.71 -4.20 2.15
C PRO A 37 4.82 -5.72 2.27
N LEU A 38 5.62 -6.31 1.38
CA LEU A 38 5.93 -7.72 1.40
C LEU A 38 6.95 -7.90 2.52
N LEU A 39 6.51 -8.47 3.64
CA LEU A 39 7.45 -8.84 4.68
C LEU A 39 8.35 -9.97 4.13
N LYS A 40 9.66 -9.71 4.14
CA LYS A 40 10.69 -10.59 3.55
C LYS A 40 10.47 -10.90 2.06
N GLU A 41 9.84 -10.00 1.30
CA GLU A 41 9.58 -10.18 -0.14
C GLU A 41 8.75 -11.44 -0.47
N ARG A 42 8.04 -12.00 0.53
CA ARG A 42 7.28 -13.26 0.41
C ARG A 42 5.89 -13.17 1.02
N TYR A 43 5.74 -12.48 2.14
CA TYR A 43 4.48 -12.45 2.87
C TYR A 43 3.77 -11.12 2.65
N ARG A 44 2.66 -11.16 1.90
CA ARG A 44 1.76 -10.01 1.77
C ARG A 44 0.86 -9.95 3.00
N ILE A 45 0.95 -8.87 3.77
CA ILE A 45 0.06 -8.63 4.91
C ILE A 45 -1.33 -8.25 4.37
N LEU A 46 -2.35 -9.02 4.75
CA LEU A 46 -3.72 -8.80 4.30
C LEU A 46 -4.52 -7.96 5.30
N VAL A 47 -4.72 -8.48 6.51
CA VAL A 47 -5.55 -7.85 7.54
C VAL A 47 -5.09 -8.23 8.95
N PRO A 48 -5.23 -7.36 9.96
CA PRO A 48 -5.09 -7.77 11.35
C PRO A 48 -6.22 -8.74 11.74
N VAL A 49 -5.89 -9.81 12.45
CA VAL A 49 -6.84 -10.83 12.92
C VAL A 49 -6.92 -10.93 14.45
N GLY A 50 -6.00 -10.30 15.17
CA GLY A 50 -6.06 -10.21 16.62
C GLY A 50 -4.97 -9.30 17.18
N GLN A 51 -5.20 -8.75 18.36
CA GLN A 51 -4.23 -7.93 19.07
C GLN A 51 -4.35 -8.20 20.58
N GLY A 52 -3.22 -8.34 21.26
CA GLY A 52 -3.16 -8.53 22.70
C GLY A 52 -1.93 -7.87 23.32
N GLY A 53 -1.71 -8.09 24.61
CA GLY A 53 -0.58 -7.50 25.34
C GLY A 53 0.81 -7.91 24.83
N PHE A 54 0.88 -8.91 23.95
CA PHE A 54 2.11 -9.43 23.33
C PHE A 54 2.15 -9.20 21.82
N GLY A 55 1.45 -8.18 21.32
CA GLY A 55 1.46 -7.77 19.92
C GLY A 55 0.21 -8.15 19.12
N ALA A 56 0.28 -7.89 17.82
CA ALA A 56 -0.75 -8.12 16.82
C ALA A 56 -0.46 -9.38 15.98
N VAL A 57 -1.54 -10.01 15.56
CA VAL A 57 -1.55 -11.14 14.64
C VAL A 57 -2.19 -10.67 13.35
N TYR A 58 -1.53 -10.93 12.25
CA TYR A 58 -1.95 -10.58 10.90
C TYR A 58 -2.21 -11.83 10.08
N LYS A 59 -3.26 -11.79 9.27
CA LYS A 59 -3.41 -12.71 8.15
C LYS A 59 -2.44 -12.27 7.06
N VAL A 60 -1.64 -13.21 6.58
CA VAL A 60 -0.71 -12.99 5.47
C VAL A 60 -0.93 -14.00 4.37
N GLU A 61 -0.60 -13.62 3.14
CA GLU A 61 -0.53 -14.49 1.97
C GLU A 61 0.93 -14.76 1.64
N ASP A 62 1.28 -16.04 1.53
CA ASP A 62 2.57 -16.49 1.04
C ASP A 62 2.57 -16.54 -0.49
N THR A 63 3.22 -15.56 -1.12
CA THR A 63 3.23 -15.39 -2.57
C THR A 63 4.15 -16.41 -3.28
N GLN A 64 4.99 -17.14 -2.55
CA GLN A 64 5.94 -18.10 -3.14
C GLN A 64 5.52 -19.57 -2.97
N SER A 65 4.59 -19.87 -2.06
CA SER A 65 4.09 -21.23 -1.80
C SER A 65 2.64 -21.44 -2.27
N GLY A 66 2.25 -20.82 -3.38
CA GLY A 66 0.92 -20.99 -3.98
C GLY A 66 -0.20 -20.23 -3.27
N ASN A 67 0.06 -18.99 -2.84
CA ASN A 67 -0.93 -18.10 -2.21
C ASN A 67 -1.56 -18.68 -0.94
N ARG A 68 -0.75 -19.39 -0.14
CA ARG A 68 -1.22 -19.99 1.10
C ARG A 68 -1.47 -18.90 2.15
N LEU A 69 -2.64 -18.95 2.78
CA LEU A 69 -2.99 -18.08 3.89
C LEU A 69 -2.34 -18.57 5.19
N LEU A 70 -1.67 -17.66 5.89
CA LEU A 70 -0.99 -17.92 7.16
C LEU A 70 -1.37 -16.84 8.19
N ALA A 71 -1.18 -17.17 9.47
CA ALA A 71 -1.22 -16.20 10.55
C ALA A 71 0.21 -15.85 10.96
N MET A 72 0.50 -14.56 11.10
CA MET A 72 1.81 -14.06 11.49
C MET A 72 1.66 -13.13 12.69
N LYS A 73 2.42 -13.42 13.74
CA LYS A 73 2.49 -12.59 14.94
C LYS A 73 3.76 -11.75 14.88
N GLU A 74 3.67 -10.48 15.28
CA GLU A 74 4.85 -9.63 15.48
C GLU A 74 5.79 -10.14 16.59
#